data_AF-A0A6A4GU51-F1
#
_entry.id   AF-A0A6A4GU51-F1
#
_cell.length_a   1.000
_cell.length_b   1.000
_cell.length_c   1.000
_cell.angle_alpha   90.00
_cell.angle_beta   90.00
_cell.angle_gamma   90.00
#
_symmetry.space_group_name_H-M   'P 1'
#
loop_
_entity.id
_entity.type
_entity.pdbx_description
1 polymer ?
#
loop_
_entity_poly.entity_id
_entity_poly.type
_entity_poly.pdbx_seq_one_letter_code
_entity_poly.pdbx_strand_id
1 'polypeptide(L)'
;MPHAYADYSTILERLRWESGPASIPKPDEVTSVLLNVQRDLEEYEKEIHELPESGRSFLAEQQNRLGEIMLQAQSLLSPIRKIPDEILRRVFDDCYEKNHFEFDANKSKSGLAAPAAEDMPALVLSSVCSRWPRIALSLPSIWSRISFRYNAP
;
A
#
# COMPACT_ATOMS: atom_id res chain seq x y z
N MET A 1 -12.23 11.74 19.21
CA MET A 1 -11.45 11.17 18.10
C MET A 1 -12.40 10.31 17.29
N PRO A 2 -12.61 10.55 15.98
CA PRO A 2 -13.59 9.80 15.21
C PRO A 2 -13.20 8.31 15.14
N HIS A 3 -14.16 7.43 15.37
CA HIS A 3 -14.01 5.97 15.47
C HIS A 3 -13.27 5.38 14.25
N ALA A 4 -13.53 5.92 13.06
CA ALA A 4 -12.93 5.48 11.80
C ALA A 4 -11.40 5.65 11.71
N TYR A 5 -10.78 6.57 12.46
CA TYR A 5 -9.31 6.70 12.45
C TYR A 5 -8.63 5.54 13.17
N ALA A 6 -9.25 5.03 14.23
CA ALA A 6 -8.76 3.85 14.96
C ALA A 6 -8.92 2.57 14.13
N ASP A 7 -9.99 2.48 13.33
CA ASP A 7 -10.21 1.35 12.42
C ASP A 7 -9.19 1.34 11.26
N TYR A 8 -8.86 2.52 10.70
CA TYR A 8 -7.85 2.65 9.66
C TYR A 8 -6.44 2.27 10.14
N SER A 9 -6.00 2.75 11.30
CA SER A 9 -4.68 2.41 11.84
C SER A 9 -4.55 0.91 12.11
N THR A 10 -5.60 0.29 12.64
CA THR A 10 -5.65 -1.15 12.89
C THR A 10 -5.52 -1.93 11.59
N ILE A 11 -6.24 -1.54 10.53
CA ILE A 11 -6.14 -2.20 9.22
C ILE A 11 -4.72 -2.07 8.65
N LEU A 12 -4.08 -0.90 8.75
CA LEU A 12 -2.70 -0.71 8.30
C LEU A 12 -1.69 -1.58 9.06
N GLU A 13 -1.87 -1.75 10.37
CA GLU A 13 -1.03 -2.66 11.17
C GLU A 13 -1.18 -4.10 10.70
N ARG A 14 -2.42 -4.57 10.48
CA ARG A 14 -2.66 -5.91 9.94
C ARG A 14 -2.07 -6.07 8.54
N LEU A 15 -2.22 -5.06 7.68
CA LEU A 15 -1.61 -5.06 6.35
C LEU A 15 -0.10 -5.21 6.42
N ARG A 16 0.54 -4.56 7.40
CA ARG A 16 1.99 -4.62 7.64
C ARG A 16 2.45 -5.95 8.23
N TRP A 17 1.74 -6.51 9.21
CA TRP A 17 2.26 -7.61 10.02
C TRP A 17 1.68 -9.00 9.70
N GLU A 18 0.46 -9.08 9.16
CA GLU A 18 -0.23 -10.36 8.95
C GLU A 18 -0.12 -10.83 7.50
N SER A 19 1.01 -11.44 7.13
CA SER A 19 1.25 -11.92 5.75
C SER A 19 1.94 -13.29 5.75
N GLY A 20 1.64 -14.13 4.77
CA GLY A 20 2.22 -15.47 4.65
C GLY A 20 1.18 -16.58 4.48
N PRO A 21 1.58 -17.75 3.96
CA PRO A 21 0.69 -18.92 3.90
C PRO A 21 0.27 -19.43 5.28
N ALA A 22 1.05 -19.14 6.32
CA ALA A 22 0.72 -19.44 7.72
C ALA A 22 -0.08 -18.33 8.42
N SER A 23 -0.30 -17.18 7.76
CA SER A 23 -1.23 -16.18 8.27
C SER A 23 -2.63 -16.77 8.15
N ILE A 24 -3.29 -16.99 9.30
CA ILE A 24 -4.68 -17.45 9.36
C ILE A 24 -5.52 -16.16 9.31
N PRO A 25 -6.05 -15.74 8.16
CA PRO A 25 -7.02 -14.67 8.18
C PRO A 25 -8.25 -15.28 8.85
N LYS A 26 -8.83 -14.61 9.85
CA LYS A 26 -10.22 -14.88 10.24
C LYS A 26 -11.09 -14.20 9.18
N PRO A 27 -11.48 -14.88 8.09
CA PRO A 27 -12.06 -14.23 6.93
C PRO A 27 -13.41 -13.65 7.31
N ASP A 28 -14.11 -14.30 8.24
CA ASP A 28 -15.42 -13.94 8.75
C ASP A 28 -15.41 -12.62 9.53
N GLU A 29 -14.34 -12.34 10.28
CA GLU A 29 -14.16 -11.06 10.98
C GLU A 29 -13.93 -9.91 10.00
N VAL A 30 -13.10 -10.10 8.97
CA VAL A 30 -12.86 -9.06 7.95
C VAL A 30 -14.09 -8.86 7.07
N THR A 31 -14.78 -9.94 6.70
CA THR A 31 -15.97 -9.88 5.84
C THR A 31 -17.14 -9.22 6.56
N SER A 32 -17.34 -9.49 7.85
CA SER A 32 -18.38 -8.83 8.65
C SER A 32 -18.11 -7.33 8.83
N VAL A 33 -16.85 -6.92 9.03
CA VAL A 33 -16.46 -5.51 9.05
C VAL A 33 -16.74 -4.86 7.68
N LEU A 34 -16.37 -5.51 6.58
CA LEU A 34 -16.65 -5.01 5.22
C LEU A 34 -18.16 -4.84 4.95
N LEU A 35 -18.99 -5.79 5.38
CA LEU A 35 -20.45 -5.71 5.23
C LEU A 35 -21.07 -4.58 6.06
N ASN A 36 -20.54 -4.33 7.26
CA ASN A 36 -20.99 -3.22 8.10
C ASN A 36 -20.60 -1.87 7.46
N VAL A 37 -19.35 -1.73 7.03
CA VAL A 37 -18.87 -0.51 6.36
C VAL A 37 -19.65 -0.23 5.07
N GLN A 38 -19.95 -1.26 4.27
CA GLN A 38 -20.75 -1.13 3.05
C GLN A 38 -22.16 -0.62 3.34
N ARG A 39 -22.79 -1.12 4.40
CA ARG A 39 -24.14 -0.69 4.82
C ARG A 39 -24.14 0.76 5.28
N ASP A 40 -23.17 1.14 6.11
CA ASP A 40 -23.04 2.50 6.62
C ASP A 40 -22.79 3.48 5.46
N LEU A 41 -22.01 3.08 4.44
CA LEU A 41 -21.79 3.86 3.23
C LEU A 41 -23.09 4.12 2.44
N GLU A 42 -23.92 3.09 2.25
CA GLU A 42 -25.22 3.20 1.56
C GLU A 42 -26.22 4.07 2.33
N GLU A 43 -26.16 4.04 3.66
CA GLU A 43 -27.01 4.87 4.52
C GLU A 43 -26.59 6.34 4.46
N TYR A 44 -25.28 6.63 4.52
CA TYR A 44 -24.77 7.99 4.36
C TYR A 44 -25.02 8.56 2.95
N GLU A 45 -24.97 7.75 1.90
CA GLU A 45 -25.30 8.20 0.53
C GLU A 45 -26.74 8.72 0.43
N LYS A 46 -27.69 8.07 1.12
CA LYS A 46 -29.08 8.54 1.19
C LYS A 46 -29.22 9.84 1.96
N GLU A 47 -28.56 9.99 3.11
CA GLU A 47 -28.59 11.23 3.89
C GLU A 47 -27.93 12.42 3.17
N ILE A 48 -26.86 12.20 2.40
CA ILE A 48 -26.18 13.23 1.58
C ILE A 48 -27.13 13.84 0.54
N HIS A 49 -28.06 13.05 0.00
CA HIS A 49 -29.00 13.53 -1.00
C HIS A 49 -30.02 14.53 -0.42
N GLU A 50 -30.32 14.48 0.88
CA GLU A 50 -31.33 15.31 1.53
C GLU A 50 -30.78 16.57 2.23
N LEU A 51 -29.46 16.72 2.37
CA LEU A 51 -28.83 17.79 3.17
C LEU A 51 -28.38 19.04 2.36
N PRO A 52 -28.30 20.22 3.01
CA PRO A 52 -27.73 21.44 2.43
C PRO A 52 -26.25 21.28 2.02
N GLU A 53 -25.76 22.10 1.08
CA GLU A 53 -24.42 21.98 0.46
C GLU A 53 -23.24 21.90 1.47
N SER A 54 -23.35 22.55 2.63
CA SER A 54 -22.32 22.49 3.68
C SER A 54 -22.26 21.16 4.44
N GLY A 55 -23.37 20.43 4.55
CA GLY A 55 -23.40 19.07 5.11
C GLY A 55 -22.94 18.01 4.10
N ARG A 56 -23.17 18.26 2.80
CA ARG A 56 -22.75 17.37 1.71
C ARG A 56 -21.24 17.22 1.61
N SER A 57 -20.47 18.30 1.78
CA SER A 57 -19.00 18.24 1.70
C SER A 57 -18.38 17.44 2.85
N PHE A 58 -18.89 17.62 4.07
CA PHE A 58 -18.44 16.85 5.24
C PHE A 58 -18.73 15.35 5.09
N LEU A 59 -19.94 15.00 4.65
CA LEU A 59 -20.34 13.61 4.48
C LEU A 59 -19.65 12.94 3.29
N ALA A 60 -19.42 13.66 2.18
CA ALA A 60 -18.62 13.16 1.05
C ALA A 60 -17.17 12.82 1.49
N GLU A 61 -16.57 13.65 2.35
CA GLU A 61 -15.27 13.35 2.94
C GLU A 61 -15.31 12.10 3.83
N GLN A 62 -16.38 11.89 4.62
CA GLN A 62 -16.53 10.67 5.40
C GLN A 62 -16.69 9.43 4.49
N GLN A 63 -17.44 9.56 3.40
CA GLN A 63 -17.66 8.50 2.42
C GLN A 63 -16.35 8.07 1.75
N ASN A 64 -15.56 9.04 1.27
CA ASN A 64 -14.23 8.78 0.71
C ASN A 64 -13.34 8.04 1.72
N ARG A 65 -13.32 8.49 2.98
CA ARG A 65 -12.51 7.83 4.02
C ARG A 65 -12.95 6.40 4.31
N LEU A 66 -14.25 6.14 4.35
CA LEU A 66 -14.79 4.79 4.52
C LEU A 66 -14.51 3.89 3.30
N GLY A 67 -14.59 4.45 2.09
CA GLY A 67 -14.18 3.78 0.85
C GLY A 67 -12.71 3.34 0.88
N GLU A 68 -11.80 4.21 1.30
CA GLU A 68 -10.39 3.89 1.49
C GLU A 68 -10.19 2.75 2.50
N ILE A 69 -10.85 2.84 3.67
CA ILE A 69 -10.84 1.79 4.70
C ILE A 69 -11.29 0.44 4.10
N MET A 70 -12.36 0.47 3.29
CA MET A 70 -12.90 -0.73 2.66
C MET A 70 -11.92 -1.36 1.66
N LEU A 71 -11.27 -0.56 0.81
CA LEU A 71 -10.26 -1.05 -0.14
C LEU A 71 -9.05 -1.68 0.58
N GLN A 72 -8.60 -1.08 1.67
CA GLN A 72 -7.51 -1.61 2.49
C GLN A 72 -7.92 -2.92 3.18
N ALA A 73 -9.13 -2.99 3.72
CA ALA A 73 -9.66 -4.21 4.32
C ALA A 73 -9.85 -5.34 3.29
N GLN A 74 -10.32 -5.05 2.09
CA GLN A 74 -10.38 -6.02 0.99
C GLN A 74 -8.98 -6.52 0.60
N SER A 75 -7.98 -5.64 0.64
CA SER A 75 -6.58 -6.01 0.36
C SER A 75 -6.04 -7.05 1.35
N LEU A 76 -6.53 -7.10 2.60
CA LEU A 76 -6.19 -8.16 3.57
C LEU A 76 -6.63 -9.56 3.11
N LEU A 77 -7.66 -9.65 2.27
CA LEU A 77 -8.17 -10.90 1.73
C LEU A 77 -7.51 -11.29 0.40
N SER A 78 -6.66 -10.42 -0.17
CA SER A 78 -6.03 -10.63 -1.46
C SER A 78 -5.17 -11.91 -1.50
N PRO A 79 -5.29 -12.75 -2.56
CA PRO A 79 -4.51 -13.96 -2.71
C PRO A 79 -3.00 -13.75 -2.60
N ILE A 80 -2.49 -12.58 -3.02
CA ILE A 80 -1.07 -12.24 -2.98
C ILE A 80 -0.46 -12.35 -1.57
N ARG A 81 -1.28 -12.16 -0.53
CA ARG A 81 -0.85 -12.24 0.88
C ARG A 81 -0.60 -13.68 1.34
N LYS A 82 -1.14 -14.68 0.62
CA LYS A 82 -1.04 -16.12 0.92
C LYS A 82 -0.03 -16.85 0.05
N ILE A 83 0.49 -16.21 -1.00
CA ILE A 83 1.49 -16.79 -1.89
C ILE A 83 2.72 -17.25 -1.07
N PRO A 84 3.30 -18.44 -1.28
CA PRO A 84 4.52 -18.89 -0.61
C PRO A 84 5.75 -18.01 -0.88
N ASP A 85 6.78 -18.09 -0.02
CA ASP A 85 7.99 -17.27 -0.16
C ASP A 85 8.70 -17.56 -1.48
N GLU A 86 8.75 -18.81 -1.93
CA GLU A 86 9.42 -19.25 -3.16
C GLU A 86 8.82 -18.57 -4.39
N ILE A 87 7.50 -18.42 -4.42
CA ILE A 87 6.80 -17.79 -5.52
C ILE A 87 6.97 -16.28 -5.47
N LEU A 88 6.91 -15.66 -4.28
CA LEU A 88 7.22 -14.23 -4.14
C LEU A 88 8.65 -13.90 -4.57
N ARG A 89 9.63 -14.75 -4.21
CA ARG A 89 11.02 -14.63 -4.66
C ARG A 89 11.12 -14.67 -6.18
N ARG A 90 10.40 -15.59 -6.82
CA ARG A 90 10.37 -15.68 -8.28
C ARG A 90 9.79 -14.42 -8.92
N VAL A 91 8.67 -13.91 -8.39
CA VAL A 91 8.08 -12.65 -8.85
C VAL A 91 9.09 -11.50 -8.71
N PHE A 92 9.78 -11.39 -7.58
CA PHE A 92 10.78 -10.33 -7.35
C PHE A 92 11.98 -10.45 -8.31
N ASP A 93 12.45 -11.66 -8.61
CA ASP A 93 13.53 -11.87 -9.57
C ASP A 93 13.12 -11.53 -11.01
N ASP A 94 11.86 -11.84 -11.36
CA ASP A 94 11.24 -11.55 -12.67
C ASP A 94 10.92 -10.05 -12.84
N CYS A 95 10.86 -9.27 -11.75
CA CYS A 95 10.90 -7.80 -11.82
C CYS A 95 12.29 -7.37 -12.34
N TYR A 96 12.41 -7.28 -13.67
CA TYR A 96 13.66 -7.06 -14.41
C TYR A 96 14.19 -5.61 -14.33
N GLU A 97 13.52 -4.71 -13.62
CA GLU A 97 13.88 -3.30 -13.57
C GLU A 97 15.17 -3.06 -12.75
N LYS A 98 16.01 -2.13 -13.24
CA LYS A 98 17.23 -1.71 -12.53
C LYS A 98 16.89 -0.62 -11.53
N ASN A 99 17.59 -0.59 -10.40
CA ASN A 99 17.56 0.55 -9.50
C ASN A 99 18.31 1.72 -10.16
N HIS A 100 17.59 2.74 -10.59
CA HIS A 100 18.09 3.90 -11.31
C HIS A 100 18.31 5.08 -10.36
N PHE A 101 19.54 5.59 -10.32
CA PHE A 101 19.89 6.77 -9.56
C PHE A 101 20.20 7.90 -10.53
N GLU A 102 19.43 8.98 -10.46
CA GLU A 102 19.72 10.19 -11.22
C GLU A 102 20.43 11.23 -10.34
N PHE A 103 21.57 11.69 -10.84
CA PHE A 103 22.31 12.80 -10.27
C PHE A 103 22.25 13.98 -11.23
N ASP A 104 21.70 15.09 -10.77
CA ASP A 104 21.59 16.35 -11.50
C ASP A 104 22.33 17.44 -10.71
N ALA A 105 23.51 17.83 -11.21
CA ALA A 105 24.34 18.85 -10.59
C ALA A 105 23.65 20.23 -10.51
N ASN A 106 22.58 20.45 -11.28
CA ASN A 106 21.85 21.71 -11.36
C ASN A 106 20.65 21.79 -10.40
N LYS A 107 20.18 20.66 -9.84
CA LYS A 107 18.90 20.60 -9.09
C LYS A 107 19.02 20.48 -7.57
N SER A 108 20.21 20.32 -6.97
CA SER A 108 20.34 20.18 -5.51
C SER A 108 21.75 20.46 -4.97
N LYS A 109 21.85 20.90 -3.70
CA LYS A 109 23.13 20.97 -2.93
C LYS A 109 23.79 19.59 -2.74
N SER A 110 23.03 18.51 -2.88
CA SER A 110 23.51 17.11 -2.83
C SER A 110 23.62 16.47 -4.22
N GLY A 111 23.10 17.12 -5.26
CA GLY A 111 23.02 16.63 -6.64
C GLY A 111 22.18 15.36 -6.89
N LEU A 112 21.71 14.64 -5.87
CA LEU A 112 20.84 13.46 -6.05
C LEU A 112 19.38 13.88 -6.25
N ALA A 113 18.76 13.47 -7.35
CA ALA A 113 17.31 13.59 -7.52
C ALA A 113 16.61 12.55 -6.63
N ALA A 114 15.48 12.91 -6.02
CA ALA A 114 14.65 11.93 -5.33
C ALA A 114 14.12 10.94 -6.38
N PRO A 115 14.51 9.65 -6.32
CA PRO A 115 14.12 8.69 -7.33
C PRO A 115 12.61 8.43 -7.26
N ALA A 116 11.97 8.28 -8.42
CA ALA A 116 10.59 7.86 -8.47
C ALA A 116 10.46 6.40 -8.02
N ALA A 117 9.24 5.97 -7.65
CA ALA A 117 9.01 4.58 -7.25
C ALA A 117 9.41 3.58 -8.36
N GLU A 118 9.15 3.95 -9.62
CA GLU A 118 9.54 3.21 -10.82
C GLU A 118 11.05 3.09 -11.01
N ASP A 119 11.84 4.03 -10.47
CA ASP A 119 13.30 3.97 -10.54
C ASP A 119 13.89 3.01 -9.52
N MET A 120 13.14 2.62 -8.48
CA MET A 120 13.69 1.90 -7.33
C MET A 120 12.88 0.64 -6.99
N PRO A 121 12.78 -0.32 -7.92
CA PRO A 121 11.97 -1.53 -7.73
C PRO A 121 12.39 -2.29 -6.46
N ALA A 122 13.69 -2.40 -6.14
CA ALA A 122 14.13 -3.11 -4.93
C ALA A 122 13.67 -2.40 -3.64
N LEU A 123 13.65 -1.07 -3.62
CA LEU A 123 13.16 -0.30 -2.46
C LEU A 123 11.64 -0.39 -2.35
N VAL A 124 10.93 -0.28 -3.47
CA VAL A 124 9.46 -0.42 -3.51
C VAL A 124 9.06 -1.79 -2.97
N LEU A 125 9.64 -2.87 -3.50
CA LEU A 125 9.39 -4.23 -3.02
C LEU A 125 9.71 -4.35 -1.51
N SER A 126 10.75 -3.69 -1.02
CA SER A 126 11.13 -3.74 0.40
C SER A 126 10.23 -2.92 1.34
N SER A 127 9.27 -2.16 0.82
CA SER A 127 8.44 -1.25 1.63
C SER A 127 6.99 -1.69 1.81
N VAL A 128 6.55 -2.77 1.17
CA VAL A 128 5.12 -3.14 1.06
C VAL A 128 4.53 -3.64 2.38
N CYS A 129 5.12 -4.66 3.00
CA CYS A 129 4.72 -5.18 4.30
C CYS A 129 5.94 -5.68 5.06
N SER A 130 5.82 -6.26 6.26
CA SER A 130 6.97 -6.78 7.02
C SER A 130 7.60 -8.05 6.43
N ARG A 131 6.86 -8.78 5.57
CA ARG A 131 7.32 -10.02 4.93
C ARG A 131 8.19 -9.73 3.71
N TRP A 132 7.78 -8.77 2.87
CA TRP A 132 8.46 -8.46 1.62
C TRP A 132 9.94 -8.02 1.78
N PRO A 133 10.33 -7.09 2.66
CA PRO A 133 11.74 -6.75 2.89
C PRO A 133 12.55 -7.95 3.37
N ARG A 134 11.96 -8.84 4.18
CA ARG A 134 12.63 -10.06 4.64
C ARG A 134 13.01 -10.98 3.45
N ILE A 135 12.10 -11.08 2.48
CA ILE A 135 12.32 -11.81 1.23
C ILE A 135 13.31 -11.04 0.34
N ALA A 136 13.05 -9.77 0.04
CA ALA A 136 13.85 -8.91 -0.83
C ALA A 136 15.32 -8.84 -0.41
N LEU A 137 15.61 -8.75 0.89
CA LEU A 137 16.99 -8.76 1.41
C LEU A 137 17.68 -10.11 1.24
N SER A 138 16.94 -11.21 1.11
CA SER A 138 17.48 -12.56 0.82
C SER A 138 17.78 -12.79 -0.67
N LEU A 139 17.43 -11.85 -1.55
CA LEU A 139 17.71 -11.89 -2.99
C LEU A 139 18.78 -10.86 -3.36
N PRO A 140 20.09 -11.19 -3.35
CA PRO A 140 21.14 -10.26 -3.79
C PRO A 140 20.96 -9.79 -5.24
N SER A 141 20.31 -10.61 -6.08
CA SER A 141 20.03 -10.32 -7.48
C SER A 141 19.34 -8.97 -7.70
N ILE A 142 18.30 -8.66 -6.94
CA ILE A 142 17.52 -7.42 -7.12
C ILE A 142 18.28 -6.17 -6.66
N TRP A 143 19.27 -6.31 -5.76
CA TRP A 143 20.11 -5.21 -5.27
C TRP A 143 21.38 -5.00 -6.10
N SER A 144 21.82 -6.00 -6.85
CA SER A 144 22.99 -5.91 -7.73
C SER A 144 22.73 -5.14 -9.03
N ARG A 145 21.47 -4.94 -9.40
CA ARG A 145 21.06 -4.31 -10.65
C ARG A 145 20.92 -2.80 -10.46
N ILE A 146 22.03 -2.08 -10.55
CA ILE A 146 22.09 -0.64 -10.31
C ILE A 146 22.53 0.09 -11.59
N SER A 147 21.92 1.24 -11.86
CA SER A 147 22.35 2.16 -12.92
C SER A 147 22.37 3.59 -12.40
N PHE A 148 23.31 4.37 -12.92
CA PHE A 148 23.44 5.78 -12.58
C PHE A 148 23.32 6.62 -13.85
N ARG A 149 22.58 7.72 -13.77
CA ARG A 149 22.59 8.79 -14.75
C ARG A 149 23.18 10.02 -14.09
N TYR A 150 24.17 10.61 -14.73
CA TYR A 150 24.78 11.86 -14.28
C TYR A 150 24.51 12.93 -15.32
N ASN A 151 23.79 13.99 -14.94
CA ASN A 151 23.57 15.17 -15.75
C ASN A 151 24.57 16.24 -15.29
N ALA A 152 25.57 16.45 -16.15
CA ALA A 152 26.56 17.51 -15.99
C ALA A 152 25.92 18.90 -16.19
N PRO A 153 26.48 19.96 -15.59
CA PRO A 153 26.03 21.34 -15.81
C PRO A 153 26.16 21.81 -17.26
#